data_AF-A0A522UAP3-F1
#
_entry.id   AF-A0A522UAP3-F1
#
_cell.length_a   1.000
_cell.length_b   1.000
_cell.length_c   1.000
_cell.angle_alpha   90.00
_cell.angle_beta   90.00
_cell.angle_gamma   90.00
#
_symmetry.space_group_name_H-M   'P 1'
#
loop_
_entity.id
_entity.type
_entity.pdbx_description
1 polymer ?
#
loop_
_entity_poly.entity_id
_entity_poly.type
_entity_poly.pdbx_seq_one_letter_code
_entity_poly.pdbx_strand_id
1 'polypeptide(L)'
;MSQREDLDVIKLLENISGQKLPQNVRIELEEWIGVSEAFTLYEKVVLLEGDKNLPDIDQFTIESISPTMRIVHSPDRLFTHLEQNELIPLHIKHRSSALTPLPDGAHSVFPKRDSSVSKVKAK
;
A
#
# COMPACT_ATOMS: atom_id res chain seq x y z
N MET A 1 11.49 -6.20 -17.24
CA MET A 1 12.42 -5.07 -17.01
C MET A 1 12.93 -5.22 -15.59
N SER A 2 14.24 -5.40 -15.43
CA SER A 2 14.90 -5.83 -14.18
C SER A 2 14.83 -4.74 -13.11
N GLN A 3 14.09 -5.00 -12.02
CA GLN A 3 14.19 -4.23 -10.78
C GLN A 3 15.48 -4.66 -10.08
N ARG A 4 16.52 -3.82 -10.15
CA ARG A 4 17.74 -4.00 -9.36
C ARG A 4 17.63 -3.09 -8.14
N GLU A 5 17.29 -3.69 -7.01
CA GLU A 5 17.17 -2.99 -5.72
C GLU A 5 18.52 -2.45 -5.24
N ASP A 6 19.64 -2.94 -5.78
CA ASP A 6 21.01 -2.57 -5.45
C ASP A 6 21.64 -1.56 -6.43
N LEU A 7 20.85 -0.94 -7.31
CA LEU A 7 21.38 -0.04 -8.31
C LEU A 7 21.86 1.29 -7.70
N ASP A 8 23.19 1.45 -7.61
CA ASP A 8 23.83 2.72 -7.32
C ASP A 8 23.77 3.65 -8.56
N VAL A 9 22.70 4.46 -8.63
CA VAL A 9 22.43 5.37 -9.75
C VAL A 9 23.55 6.41 -9.92
N ILE A 10 24.15 6.88 -8.83
CA ILE A 10 25.24 7.85 -8.85
C ILE A 10 26.45 7.24 -9.56
N LYS A 11 26.90 6.05 -9.14
CA LYS A 11 28.02 5.37 -9.80
C LYS A 11 27.72 5.02 -11.25
N LEU A 12 26.48 4.64 -11.57
CA LEU A 12 26.09 4.36 -12.95
C LEU A 12 26.29 5.59 -13.84
N LEU A 13 25.81 6.75 -13.41
CA LEU A 13 25.91 7.99 -14.19
C LEU A 13 27.35 8.50 -14.30
N GLU A 14 28.15 8.37 -13.24
CA GLU A 14 29.58 8.71 -13.28
C GLU A 14 30.34 7.79 -14.25
N ASN A 15 30.02 6.49 -14.27
CA ASN A 15 30.61 5.53 -15.20
C ASN A 15 30.24 5.81 -16.67
N ILE A 16 28.98 6.19 -16.94
CA ILE A 16 28.52 6.49 -18.31
C ILE A 16 29.13 7.80 -18.81
N SER A 17 29.17 8.83 -17.98
CA SER A 17 29.70 10.14 -18.36
C SER A 17 31.23 10.19 -18.38
N GLY A 18 31.91 9.26 -17.71
CA GLY A 18 33.35 9.28 -17.50
C GLY A 18 33.82 10.45 -16.62
N GLN A 19 32.88 11.14 -15.96
CA GLN A 19 33.12 12.32 -15.14
C GLN A 19 32.40 12.17 -13.80
N LYS A 20 32.89 12.86 -12.77
CA LYS A 20 32.17 12.96 -11.50
C LYS A 20 30.91 13.79 -11.70
N LEU A 21 29.82 13.41 -11.04
CA LEU A 21 28.59 14.19 -11.10
C LEU A 21 28.80 15.56 -10.44
N PRO A 22 28.25 16.65 -11.03
CA PRO A 22 28.17 17.94 -10.37
C PRO A 22 27.49 17.85 -9.00
N GLN A 23 27.99 18.61 -8.02
CA GLN A 23 27.54 18.52 -6.63
C GLN A 23 26.03 18.76 -6.47
N ASN A 24 25.46 19.70 -7.22
CA ASN A 24 24.03 19.97 -7.18
C ASN A 24 23.19 18.78 -7.64
N VAL A 25 23.60 18.09 -8.72
CA VAL A 25 22.88 16.90 -9.22
C VAL A 25 22.95 15.75 -8.22
N ARG A 26 24.11 15.58 -7.56
CA ARG A 26 24.29 14.56 -6.52
C ARG A 26 23.33 14.79 -5.35
N ILE A 27 23.26 16.02 -4.83
CA ILE A 27 22.38 16.37 -3.71
C ILE A 27 20.92 16.05 -4.03
N GLU A 28 20.42 16.47 -5.19
CA GLU A 28 19.04 16.20 -5.61
C GLU A 28 18.74 14.69 -5.71
N LEU A 29 19.67 13.91 -6.25
CA LEU A 29 19.52 12.45 -6.34
C LEU A 29 19.50 11.79 -4.95
N GLU A 30 20.38 12.23 -4.04
CA GLU A 30 20.40 11.75 -2.66
C GLU A 30 19.10 12.10 -1.92
N GLU A 31 18.56 13.31 -2.12
CA GLU A 31 17.28 13.72 -1.58
C GLU A 31 16.13 12.86 -2.11
N TRP A 32 16.08 12.56 -3.41
CA TRP A 32 15.04 11.71 -3.99
C TRP A 32 15.13 10.26 -3.52
N ILE A 33 16.35 9.73 -3.34
CA ILE A 33 16.58 8.41 -2.73
C ILE A 33 16.04 8.42 -1.30
N GLY A 34 16.37 9.44 -0.49
CA GLY A 34 15.87 9.56 0.88
C GLY A 34 14.34 9.64 0.96
N VAL A 35 13.69 10.35 0.03
CA VAL A 35 12.22 10.40 -0.05
C VAL A 35 11.61 9.04 -0.40
N SER A 36 12.31 8.20 -1.17
CA SER A 36 11.81 6.86 -1.50
C SER A 36 11.73 5.93 -0.29
N GLU A 37 12.57 6.15 0.73
CA GLU A 37 12.55 5.40 1.99
C GLU A 37 11.33 5.73 2.87
N ALA A 38 10.58 6.79 2.55
CA ALA A 38 9.35 7.15 3.28
C ALA A 38 8.17 6.21 3.01
N PHE A 39 8.29 5.30 2.03
CA PHE A 39 7.21 4.40 1.61
C PHE A 39 7.55 2.95 1.91
N THR A 40 6.69 2.29 2.68
CA THR A 40 6.74 0.84 2.86
C THR A 40 5.87 0.16 1.81
N LEU A 41 6.47 -0.66 0.94
CA LEU A 41 5.74 -1.51 0.01
C LEU A 41 5.47 -2.87 0.65
N TYR A 42 4.19 -3.20 0.83
CA TYR A 42 3.78 -4.52 1.28
C TYR A 42 3.39 -5.40 0.09
N GLU A 43 3.96 -6.60 0.02
CA GLU A 43 3.64 -7.60 -1.00
C GLU A 43 2.93 -8.81 -0.41
N LYS A 44 2.01 -9.41 -1.17
CA LYS A 44 1.27 -10.64 -0.78
C LYS A 44 0.51 -10.51 0.55
N VAL A 45 0.11 -9.29 0.88
CA VAL A 45 -0.74 -8.95 2.03
C VAL A 45 -2.14 -8.58 1.57
N VAL A 46 -3.07 -8.46 2.51
CA VAL A 46 -4.38 -7.84 2.29
C VAL A 46 -4.66 -6.78 3.34
N LEU A 47 -5.54 -5.84 2.99
CA LEU A 47 -6.11 -4.89 3.94
C LEU A 47 -7.37 -5.50 4.55
N LEU A 48 -7.38 -5.62 5.87
CA LEU A 48 -8.55 -6.04 6.63
C LEU A 48 -9.25 -4.82 7.21
N GLU A 49 -10.50 -4.61 6.81
CA GLU A 49 -11.42 -3.65 7.40
C GLU A 49 -12.45 -4.41 8.26
N GLY A 50 -12.65 -4.03 9.52
CA GLY A 50 -13.61 -4.72 10.38
C GLY A 50 -13.71 -4.17 11.80
N ASP A 51 -14.41 -4.92 12.66
CA ASP A 51 -14.54 -4.58 14.08
C ASP A 51 -13.15 -4.56 14.76
N LYS A 52 -13.02 -3.72 15.78
CA LYS A 52 -11.85 -3.66 16.64
C LYS A 52 -11.62 -4.96 17.42
N ASN A 53 -12.69 -5.69 17.73
CA ASN A 53 -12.69 -6.87 18.60
C ASN A 53 -12.85 -8.18 17.83
N LEU A 54 -12.22 -8.31 16.66
CA LEU A 54 -12.18 -9.58 15.95
C LEU A 54 -11.26 -10.57 16.69
N PRO A 55 -11.74 -11.77 17.08
CA PRO A 55 -10.95 -12.75 17.80
C PRO A 55 -9.83 -13.31 16.92
N ASP A 56 -8.68 -13.60 17.54
CA ASP A 56 -7.57 -14.35 16.93
C ASP A 56 -7.00 -13.76 15.61
N ILE A 57 -7.18 -12.46 15.37
CA ILE A 57 -6.66 -11.75 14.19
C ILE A 57 -5.19 -11.34 14.32
N ASP A 58 -4.69 -11.20 15.55
CA ASP A 58 -3.32 -10.76 15.80
C ASP A 58 -2.30 -11.72 15.17
N GLN A 59 -2.61 -13.02 15.09
CA GLN A 59 -1.74 -14.02 14.44
C GLN A 59 -1.57 -13.82 12.91
N PHE A 60 -2.46 -13.04 12.30
CA PHE A 60 -2.41 -12.70 10.87
C PHE A 60 -1.89 -11.27 10.65
N THR A 61 -1.76 -10.48 11.72
CA THR A 61 -1.50 -9.03 11.62
C THR A 61 -0.01 -8.75 11.48
N ILE A 62 0.34 -8.02 10.42
CA ILE A 62 1.67 -7.43 10.25
C ILE A 62 1.71 -6.06 10.93
N GLU A 63 0.71 -5.23 10.63
CA GLU A 63 0.64 -3.86 11.13
C GLU A 63 -0.82 -3.46 11.41
N SER A 64 -1.04 -2.75 12.51
CA SER A 64 -2.33 -2.13 12.82
C SER A 64 -2.30 -0.65 12.42
N ILE A 65 -3.02 -0.31 11.35
CA ILE A 65 -3.14 1.08 10.87
C ILE A 65 -4.06 1.88 11.79
N SER A 66 -5.14 1.24 12.26
CA SER A 66 -6.12 1.81 13.17
C SER A 66 -6.88 0.69 13.90
N PRO A 67 -7.70 0.99 14.93
CA PRO A 67 -8.50 -0.03 15.60
C PRO A 67 -9.38 -0.87 14.66
N THR A 68 -9.79 -0.34 13.51
CA THR A 68 -10.67 -1.04 12.54
C THR A 68 -9.97 -1.41 11.24
N MET A 69 -8.66 -1.18 11.10
CA MET A 69 -7.90 -1.44 9.88
C MET A 69 -6.53 -2.05 10.18
N ARG A 70 -6.24 -3.17 9.52
CA ARG A 70 -4.99 -3.91 9.71
C ARG A 70 -4.43 -4.36 8.36
N ILE A 71 -3.10 -4.37 8.25
CA ILE A 71 -2.39 -5.08 7.18
C ILE A 71 -2.13 -6.48 7.67
N VAL A 72 -2.60 -7.47 6.91
CA VAL A 72 -2.56 -8.88 7.33
C VAL A 72 -1.95 -9.76 6.24
N HIS A 73 -1.27 -10.81 6.65
CA HIS A 73 -0.73 -11.83 5.76
C HIS A 73 -1.67 -13.04 5.64
N SER A 74 -1.31 -13.97 4.75
CA SER A 74 -2.02 -15.25 4.58
C SER A 74 -3.53 -15.11 4.35
N PRO A 75 -3.97 -14.36 3.32
CA PRO A 75 -5.38 -14.00 3.13
C PRO A 75 -6.33 -15.19 3.07
N ASP A 76 -5.96 -16.27 2.40
CA ASP A 76 -6.82 -17.45 2.28
C ASP A 76 -7.04 -18.15 3.64
N ARG A 77 -6.01 -18.18 4.49
CA ARG A 77 -6.10 -18.73 5.85
C ARG A 77 -6.94 -17.83 6.75
N LEU A 78 -6.76 -16.51 6.64
CA LEU A 78 -7.57 -15.54 7.37
C LEU A 78 -9.04 -15.68 6.98
N PHE A 79 -9.35 -15.73 5.69
CA PHE A 79 -10.72 -15.88 5.20
C PHE A 79 -11.37 -17.14 5.76
N THR A 80 -10.69 -18.29 5.65
CA THR A 80 -11.15 -19.57 6.20
C THR A 80 -11.37 -19.48 7.71
N HIS A 81 -10.45 -18.85 8.44
CA HIS A 81 -10.56 -18.68 9.88
C HIS A 81 -11.77 -17.81 10.27
N LEU A 82 -12.02 -16.71 9.54
CA LEU A 82 -13.18 -15.86 9.76
C LEU A 82 -14.49 -16.62 9.49
N GLU A 83 -14.57 -17.34 8.36
CA GLU A 83 -15.75 -18.17 8.04
C GLU A 83 -16.01 -19.24 9.10
N GLN A 84 -14.97 -19.93 9.59
CA GLN A 84 -15.09 -20.96 10.62
C GLN A 84 -15.57 -20.44 11.97
N ASN A 85 -15.31 -19.15 12.26
CA ASN A 85 -15.79 -18.48 13.46
C ASN A 85 -17.15 -17.79 13.26
N GLU A 86 -17.88 -18.17 12.21
CA GLU A 86 -19.20 -17.62 11.86
C GLU A 86 -19.19 -16.09 11.63
N LEU A 87 -18.01 -15.55 11.33
CA LEU A 87 -17.90 -14.19 10.81
C LEU A 87 -18.25 -14.24 9.32
N ILE A 88 -18.80 -13.15 8.78
CA ILE A 88 -19.23 -13.06 7.39
C ILE A 88 -18.19 -12.19 6.64
N PRO A 89 -17.01 -12.74 6.29
CA PRO A 89 -15.98 -11.97 5.62
C PRO A 89 -16.38 -11.66 4.18
N LEU A 90 -16.12 -10.43 3.74
CA LEU A 90 -16.21 -10.05 2.34
C LEU A 90 -14.80 -9.99 1.73
N HIS A 91 -14.53 -10.87 0.77
CA HIS A 91 -13.23 -10.89 0.07
C HIS A 91 -13.32 -10.15 -1.26
N ILE A 92 -12.60 -9.03 -1.37
CA ILE A 92 -12.54 -8.21 -2.58
C ILE A 92 -11.16 -8.32 -3.19
N LYS A 93 -11.09 -8.85 -4.41
CA LYS A 93 -9.85 -8.93 -5.17
C LYS A 93 -9.77 -7.81 -6.20
N HIS A 94 -8.79 -6.92 -6.04
CA HIS A 94 -8.50 -5.87 -7.02
C HIS A 94 -7.64 -6.40 -8.16
N ARG A 95 -7.76 -5.77 -9.34
CA ARG A 95 -6.87 -6.05 -10.48
C ARG A 95 -5.65 -5.14 -10.39
N SER A 96 -4.54 -5.55 -10.97
CA SER A 96 -3.32 -4.73 -11.04
C SER A 96 -3.55 -3.37 -11.71
N SER A 97 -4.50 -3.30 -12.64
CA SER A 97 -4.81 -2.08 -13.40
C SER A 97 -5.99 -1.27 -12.88
N ALA A 98 -6.77 -1.81 -11.92
CA ALA A 98 -8.00 -1.15 -11.45
C ALA A 98 -8.52 -1.72 -10.12
N LEU A 99 -9.08 -0.83 -9.29
CA LEU A 99 -9.79 -1.21 -8.08
C LEU A 99 -11.19 -1.74 -8.42
N THR A 100 -11.49 -2.97 -7.99
CA THR A 100 -12.84 -3.53 -7.98
C THR A 100 -13.76 -2.72 -7.05
N PRO A 101 -14.96 -2.30 -7.50
CA PRO A 101 -15.92 -1.62 -6.64
C PRO A 101 -16.45 -2.55 -5.55
N LEU A 102 -16.90 -1.96 -4.44
CA LEU A 102 -17.61 -2.69 -3.40
C LEU A 102 -18.94 -3.25 -3.95
N PRO A 103 -19.34 -4.47 -3.58
CA PRO A 103 -20.67 -4.99 -3.87
C PRO A 103 -21.79 -4.13 -3.26
N ASP A 104 -22.99 -4.22 -3.83
CA ASP A 104 -24.16 -3.52 -3.31
C ASP A 104 -24.44 -3.91 -1.84
N GLY A 105 -24.66 -2.90 -1.00
CA GLY A 105 -24.91 -3.09 0.44
C GLY A 105 -23.64 -3.28 1.28
N ALA A 106 -22.45 -3.36 0.69
CA ALA A 106 -21.21 -3.38 1.45
C ALA A 106 -20.87 -1.99 2.01
N HIS A 107 -20.37 -1.97 3.25
CA HIS A 107 -19.92 -0.77 3.93
C HIS A 107 -18.41 -0.85 4.16
N SER A 108 -17.70 0.25 3.87
CA SER A 108 -16.28 0.41 4.18
C SER A 108 -16.11 1.45 5.28
N VAL A 109 -15.04 1.31 6.06
CA VAL A 109 -14.67 2.29 7.09
C VAL A 109 -14.07 3.55 6.50
N PHE A 110 -13.70 3.54 5.21
CA PHE A 110 -13.23 4.74 4.53
C PHE A 110 -14.38 5.74 4.34
N PRO A 111 -14.19 7.02 4.74
CA PRO A 111 -15.18 8.04 4.49
C PRO A 111 -15.40 8.18 2.98
N LYS A 112 -16.67 8.15 2.55
CA LYS A 112 -17.02 8.46 1.16
C LYS A 112 -16.46 9.85 0.83
N ARG A 113 -15.74 9.96 -0.29
CA ARG A 113 -15.29 11.26 -0.78
C ARG A 113 -16.48 12.20 -0.84
N ASP A 114 -16.34 13.34 -0.19
CA ASP A 114 -17.35 14.38 -0.24
C ASP A 114 -17.43 14.94 -1.66
N SER A 115 -18.49 14.58 -2.37
CA SER A 115 -18.73 15.03 -3.74
C SER A 115 -18.82 16.56 -3.88
N SER A 116 -18.99 17.29 -2.77
CA SER A 116 -18.99 18.75 -2.75
C SER A 116 -17.62 19.39 -3.06
N VAL A 117 -16.50 18.66 -2.88
CA VAL A 117 -15.14 19.18 -3.10
C VAL A 117 -14.75 19.21 -4.59
N SER A 118 -15.53 18.54 -5.46
CA SER A 118 -15.29 18.53 -6.91
C SER A 118 -15.76 19.79 -7.66
N LYS A 119 -16.32 20.79 -6.95
CA LYS A 119 -16.70 22.10 -7.52
C LYS A 119 -15.75 23.21 -7.06
N VAL A 120 -14.46 23.16 -7.39
CA VAL A 120 -13.60 24.36 -7.32
C VAL A 120 -12.77 24.53 -8.59
N LYS A 121 -13.36 25.32 -9.50
CA LYS A 121 -12.77 26.27 -10.45
C LYS A 121 -11.89 25.74 -11.60
N ALA A 122 -12.53 25.52 -12.75
CA ALA A 122 -12.00 26.07 -13.99
C ALA A 122 -12.14 27.60 -13.94
N LYS A 123 -11.03 28.33 -14.05
CA LYS A 123 -11.01 29.76 -14.35
C LYS A 123 -9.82 30.05 -15.24
#